data_AF-A0A1H3V0U9-F1
#
_entry.id   AF-A0A1H3V0U9-F1
#
_cell.length_a   1.000
_cell.length_b   1.000
_cell.length_c   1.000
_cell.angle_alpha   90.00
_cell.angle_beta   90.00
_cell.angle_gamma   90.00
#
_symmetry.space_group_name_H-M   'P 1'
#
loop_
_entity.id
_entity.type
_entity.pdbx_description
1 polymer ?
#
loop_
_entity_poly.entity_id
_entity_poly.type
_entity_poly.pdbx_seq_one_letter_code
_entity_poly.pdbx_strand_id
1 'polypeptide(L)'
;MENNLIDEWRAMDMKKVTMTSLLVFLIYLHFCIPVFAGSDDLQEVLYHDVIVTLLMPEIIEEINGYYETIFTQPPAVYPYMITVEEMKRMEEGRSFLFLISLHVTPVVGPHIGVGEDHIVFKLSGGGQKKVVKYEHLKNYELPDRWKKIRKKPAQ
;
A
#
# COMPACT_ATOMS: atom_id res chain seq x y z
N MET A 1 10.78 71.54 11.80
CA MET A 1 9.48 70.82 11.69
C MET A 1 9.37 69.99 10.41
N GLU A 2 10.13 70.31 9.35
CA GLU A 2 10.04 69.64 8.04
C GLU A 2 10.63 68.21 8.02
N ASN A 3 11.72 67.96 8.75
CA ASN A 3 12.35 66.62 8.82
C ASN A 3 11.42 65.55 9.43
N ASN A 4 10.58 65.94 10.39
CA ASN A 4 9.69 64.99 11.09
C ASN A 4 8.57 64.50 10.16
N LEU A 5 8.10 65.36 9.25
CA LEU A 5 7.09 64.99 8.27
C LEU A 5 7.67 63.98 7.26
N ILE A 6 8.87 64.22 6.73
CA ILE A 6 9.51 63.32 5.75
C ILE A 6 9.74 61.92 6.34
N ASP A 7 10.16 61.84 7.61
CA ASP A 7 10.34 60.57 8.31
C ASP A 7 9.00 59.86 8.56
N GLU A 8 7.93 60.61 8.83
CA GLU A 8 6.57 60.08 8.99
C GLU A 8 6.00 59.54 7.66
N TRP A 9 6.22 60.23 6.54
CA TRP A 9 5.86 59.75 5.19
C TRP A 9 6.64 58.47 4.82
N ARG A 10 7.95 58.42 5.08
CA ARG A 10 8.79 57.23 4.84
C ARG A 10 8.39 56.04 5.70
N ALA A 11 8.06 56.28 6.97
CA ALA A 11 7.57 55.25 7.86
C ALA A 11 6.19 54.73 7.41
N MET A 12 5.32 55.62 6.92
CA MET A 12 4.02 55.25 6.37
C MET A 12 4.14 54.42 5.09
N ASP A 13 5.08 54.74 4.20
CA ASP A 13 5.31 53.98 2.97
C ASP A 13 6.00 52.63 3.22
N MET A 14 6.94 52.56 4.15
CA MET A 14 7.56 51.29 4.57
C MET A 14 6.55 50.34 5.23
N LYS A 15 5.61 50.86 6.03
CA LYS A 15 4.48 50.08 6.58
C LYS A 15 3.58 49.53 5.48
N LYS A 16 3.31 50.30 4.43
CA LYS A 16 2.51 49.82 3.28
C LYS A 16 3.24 48.74 2.49
N VAL A 17 4.54 48.92 2.20
CA VAL A 17 5.36 47.94 1.46
C VAL A 17 5.53 46.63 2.24
N THR A 18 5.73 46.71 3.55
CA THR A 18 5.81 45.50 4.41
C THR A 18 4.46 44.80 4.51
N MET A 19 3.36 45.55 4.62
CA MET A 19 2.00 44.98 4.67
C MET A 19 1.60 44.34 3.34
N THR A 20 1.93 44.93 2.19
CA THR A 20 1.67 44.33 0.87
C THR A 20 2.52 43.10 0.63
N SER A 21 3.80 43.12 1.04
CA SER A 21 4.68 41.94 0.98
C SER A 21 4.15 40.77 1.85
N LEU A 22 3.68 41.07 3.07
CA LEU A 22 3.05 40.07 3.95
C LEU A 22 1.76 39.52 3.33
N LEU A 23 0.95 40.37 2.69
CA LEU A 23 -0.29 39.95 2.03
C LEU A 23 0.00 39.04 0.84
N VAL A 24 1.01 39.34 0.02
CA VAL A 24 1.45 38.50 -1.10
C VAL A 24 2.01 37.18 -0.60
N PHE A 25 2.79 37.18 0.49
CA PHE A 25 3.31 35.97 1.11
C PHE A 25 2.20 35.10 1.71
N LEU A 26 1.19 35.70 2.35
CA LEU A 26 0.01 35.00 2.85
C LEU A 26 -0.84 34.45 1.70
N ILE A 27 -1.00 35.17 0.59
CA ILE A 27 -1.66 34.65 -0.63
C ILE A 27 -0.86 33.48 -1.21
N TYR A 28 0.48 33.55 -1.22
CA TYR A 28 1.36 32.47 -1.66
C TYR A 28 1.23 31.22 -0.75
N LEU A 29 1.10 31.42 0.57
CA LEU A 29 0.82 30.34 1.52
C LEU A 29 -0.56 29.70 1.28
N HIS A 30 -1.58 30.47 0.92
CA HIS A 30 -2.92 29.94 0.61
C HIS A 30 -2.99 29.28 -0.78
N PHE A 31 -2.16 29.69 -1.75
CA PHE A 31 -2.11 29.07 -3.08
C PHE A 31 -1.29 27.77 -3.13
N CYS A 32 -0.44 27.51 -2.12
CA CYS A 32 0.38 26.29 -2.05
C CYS A 32 -0.34 25.09 -1.37
N ILE A 33 -1.49 25.33 -0.75
CA ILE A 33 -2.21 24.32 0.04
C ILE A 33 -3.67 24.26 -0.47
N PRO A 34 -3.95 23.67 -1.65
CA PRO A 34 -4.59 22.34 -1.65
C PRO A 34 -4.45 21.57 -2.99
N VAL A 35 -3.32 20.91 -3.30
CA VAL A 35 -3.23 19.97 -4.46
C VAL A 35 -2.31 18.78 -4.13
N PHE A 36 -2.47 18.13 -2.97
CA PHE A 36 -1.69 16.91 -2.68
C PHE A 36 -2.39 15.86 -1.81
N ALA A 37 -3.66 16.04 -1.49
CA ALA A 37 -4.42 15.07 -0.70
C ALA A 37 -5.79 14.86 -1.33
N GLY A 38 -6.01 13.73 -2.01
CA GLY A 38 -7.38 13.19 -2.10
C GLY A 38 -7.78 12.33 -3.30
N SER A 39 -7.12 12.38 -4.47
CA SER A 39 -7.57 11.61 -5.64
C SER A 39 -6.71 10.38 -5.95
N ASP A 40 -5.39 10.54 -5.93
CA ASP A 40 -4.48 9.54 -6.49
C ASP A 40 -4.38 8.30 -5.58
N ASP A 41 -4.45 8.51 -4.27
CA ASP A 41 -4.44 7.45 -3.25
C ASP A 41 -5.68 6.55 -3.33
N LEU A 42 -6.89 7.11 -3.53
CA LEU A 42 -8.12 6.32 -3.66
C LEU A 42 -8.13 5.50 -4.97
N GLN A 43 -7.54 6.05 -6.03
CA GLN A 43 -7.44 5.37 -7.31
C GLN A 43 -6.43 4.20 -7.25
N GLU A 44 -5.31 4.37 -6.55
CA GLU A 44 -4.34 3.30 -6.30
C GLU A 44 -4.95 2.16 -5.48
N VAL A 45 -5.66 2.50 -4.39
CA VAL A 45 -6.40 1.51 -3.57
C VAL A 45 -7.39 0.71 -4.43
N LEU A 46 -8.17 1.38 -5.29
CA LEU A 46 -9.09 0.69 -6.20
C LEU A 46 -8.36 -0.28 -7.14
N TYR A 47 -7.19 0.10 -7.67
CA TYR A 47 -6.40 -0.79 -8.52
C TYR A 47 -5.88 -2.01 -7.76
N HIS A 48 -5.40 -1.81 -6.53
CA HIS A 48 -4.99 -2.91 -5.67
C HIS A 48 -6.15 -3.85 -5.36
N ASP A 49 -7.33 -3.33 -5.00
CA ASP A 49 -8.52 -4.13 -4.71
C ASP A 49 -8.95 -4.99 -5.90
N VAL A 50 -8.98 -4.40 -7.10
CA VAL A 50 -9.32 -5.13 -8.34
C VAL A 50 -8.30 -6.23 -8.62
N ILE A 51 -7.01 -5.95 -8.45
CA ILE A 51 -5.94 -6.90 -8.75
C ILE A 51 -5.90 -8.04 -7.75
N VAL A 52 -6.01 -7.74 -6.46
CA VAL A 52 -6.14 -8.75 -5.42
C VAL A 52 -7.35 -9.63 -5.70
N THR A 53 -8.51 -9.04 -6.00
CA THR A 53 -9.74 -9.78 -6.36
C THR A 53 -9.51 -10.73 -7.54
N LEU A 54 -8.79 -10.30 -8.57
CA LEU A 54 -8.49 -11.10 -9.76
C LEU A 54 -7.55 -12.29 -9.48
N LEU A 55 -6.62 -12.12 -8.54
CA LEU A 55 -5.57 -13.09 -8.18
C LEU A 55 -5.97 -14.01 -7.03
N MET A 56 -7.08 -13.75 -6.33
CA MET A 56 -7.53 -14.54 -5.17
C MET A 56 -7.51 -16.06 -5.38
N PRO A 57 -8.01 -16.62 -6.51
CA PRO A 57 -8.03 -18.07 -6.69
C PRO A 57 -6.63 -18.69 -6.63
N GLU A 58 -5.67 -18.09 -7.33
CA GLU A 58 -4.30 -18.57 -7.37
C GLU A 58 -3.56 -18.32 -6.04
N ILE A 59 -3.83 -17.21 -5.35
CA ILE A 59 -3.28 -16.95 -4.01
C ILE A 59 -3.72 -18.04 -3.04
N ILE A 60 -5.02 -18.38 -3.04
CA ILE A 60 -5.56 -19.43 -2.17
C ILE A 60 -4.94 -20.79 -2.49
N GLU A 61 -4.75 -21.11 -3.77
CA GLU A 61 -4.11 -22.37 -4.20
C GLU A 61 -2.68 -22.51 -3.67
N GLU A 62 -1.84 -21.48 -3.85
CA GLU A 62 -0.44 -21.49 -3.39
C GLU A 62 -0.33 -21.58 -1.87
N ILE A 63 -1.13 -20.77 -1.15
CA ILE A 63 -1.16 -20.78 0.32
C ILE A 63 -1.61 -22.16 0.82
N ASN A 64 -2.65 -22.74 0.22
CA ASN A 64 -3.11 -24.08 0.60
C ASN A 64 -2.03 -25.13 0.35
N GLY A 65 -1.34 -25.07 -0.80
CA GLY A 65 -0.27 -26.00 -1.14
C GLY A 65 0.91 -25.97 -0.16
N TYR A 66 1.25 -24.80 0.38
CA TYR A 66 2.27 -24.70 1.43
C TYR A 66 1.75 -25.24 2.78
N TYR A 67 0.62 -24.71 3.25
CA TYR A 67 0.15 -24.97 4.61
C TYR A 67 -0.56 -26.32 4.78
N GLU A 68 -0.95 -27.01 3.71
CA GLU A 68 -1.52 -28.36 3.84
C GLU A 68 -0.53 -29.32 4.49
N THR A 69 0.78 -29.11 4.36
CA THR A 69 1.79 -29.95 5.01
C THR A 69 1.93 -29.65 6.51
N ILE A 70 1.50 -28.47 6.95
CA ILE A 70 1.73 -27.93 8.30
C ILE A 70 0.46 -28.04 9.16
N PHE A 71 -0.71 -27.81 8.57
CA PHE A 71 -1.98 -27.76 9.30
C PHE A 71 -2.95 -28.83 8.81
N THR A 72 -3.80 -29.32 9.72
CA THR A 72 -4.87 -30.27 9.40
C THR A 72 -6.00 -29.63 8.61
N GLN A 73 -6.08 -28.30 8.61
CA GLN A 73 -7.03 -27.49 7.86
C GLN A 73 -6.26 -26.33 7.23
N PRO A 74 -6.55 -25.97 5.97
CA PRO A 74 -5.91 -24.82 5.34
C PRO A 74 -6.27 -23.51 6.06
N PRO A 75 -5.36 -22.54 6.15
CA PRO A 75 -5.69 -21.19 6.59
C PRO A 75 -6.59 -20.49 5.55
N ALA A 76 -7.39 -19.54 6.02
CA ALA A 76 -8.15 -18.64 5.16
C ALA A 76 -7.28 -17.44 4.75
N VAL A 77 -7.53 -16.91 3.56
CA VAL A 77 -6.91 -15.66 3.08
C VAL A 77 -8.03 -14.71 2.69
N TYR A 78 -8.04 -13.52 3.27
CA TYR A 78 -8.99 -12.47 2.95
C TYR A 78 -8.30 -11.36 2.15
N PRO A 79 -9.02 -10.65 1.25
CA PRO A 79 -8.43 -9.59 0.43
C PRO A 79 -7.67 -8.53 1.24
N TYR A 80 -8.21 -8.11 2.39
CA TYR A 80 -7.59 -7.11 3.27
C TYR A 80 -6.39 -7.63 4.08
N MET A 81 -6.06 -8.93 3.97
CA MET A 81 -4.83 -9.53 4.52
C MET A 81 -3.72 -9.66 3.46
N ILE A 82 -3.92 -9.02 2.30
CA ILE A 82 -2.98 -9.02 1.19
C ILE A 82 -2.54 -7.57 0.95
N THR A 83 -1.24 -7.37 0.78
CA THR A 83 -0.66 -6.09 0.39
C THR A 83 0.04 -6.25 -0.95
N VAL A 84 -0.25 -5.36 -1.89
CA VAL A 84 0.51 -5.25 -3.14
C VAL A 84 1.77 -4.44 -2.85
N GLU A 85 2.93 -5.09 -2.86
CA GLU A 85 4.21 -4.44 -2.54
C GLU A 85 4.82 -3.76 -3.77
N GLU A 86 4.69 -4.39 -4.94
CA GLU A 86 5.22 -3.87 -6.20
C GLU A 86 4.35 -4.30 -7.38
N MET A 87 4.17 -3.40 -8.33
CA MET A 87 3.58 -3.71 -9.62
C MET A 87 4.36 -3.02 -10.74
N LYS A 88 4.92 -3.83 -11.64
CA LYS A 88 5.71 -3.32 -12.76
C LYS A 88 5.28 -3.92 -14.08
N ARG A 89 5.36 -3.12 -15.13
CA ARG A 89 5.36 -3.62 -16.51
C ARG A 89 6.72 -4.26 -16.78
N MET A 90 6.72 -5.38 -17.49
CA MET A 90 7.97 -6.06 -17.85
C MET A 90 8.71 -5.38 -19.02
N GLU A 91 8.04 -4.49 -19.75
CA GLU A 91 8.56 -3.82 -20.94
C GLU A 91 8.38 -2.31 -20.83
N GLU A 92 9.23 -1.55 -21.52
CA GLU A 92 9.10 -0.10 -21.63
C GLU A 92 7.87 0.28 -22.47
N GLY A 93 7.13 1.31 -22.02
CA GLY A 93 5.94 1.78 -22.70
C GLY A 93 4.68 0.96 -22.40
N ARG A 94 3.76 0.89 -23.38
CA ARG A 94 2.46 0.22 -23.20
C ARG A 94 2.60 -1.29 -23.41
N SER A 95 2.65 -2.03 -22.30
CA SER A 95 2.61 -3.50 -22.28
C SER A 95 1.49 -4.01 -21.39
N PHE A 96 0.98 -5.21 -21.67
CA PHE A 96 0.01 -5.90 -20.83
C PHE A 96 0.65 -7.11 -20.13
N LEU A 97 1.96 -7.06 -19.94
CA LEU A 97 2.72 -8.05 -19.19
C LEU A 97 3.21 -7.43 -17.89
N PHE A 98 2.70 -7.93 -16.76
CA PHE A 98 2.96 -7.37 -15.44
C PHE A 98 3.65 -8.39 -14.55
N LEU A 99 4.52 -7.89 -13.69
CA LEU A 99 5.01 -8.59 -12.52
C LEU A 99 4.42 -7.93 -11.27
N ILE A 100 3.77 -8.72 -10.43
CA ILE A 100 3.06 -8.25 -9.24
C ILE A 100 3.60 -9.01 -8.03
N SER A 101 4.13 -8.29 -7.05
CA SER A 101 4.64 -8.85 -5.80
C SER A 101 3.62 -8.61 -4.69
N LEU A 102 3.24 -9.68 -4.00
CA LEU A 102 2.23 -9.66 -2.95
C LEU A 102 2.81 -10.15 -1.63
N HIS A 103 2.47 -9.44 -0.56
CA HIS A 103 2.59 -9.91 0.81
C HIS A 103 1.26 -10.47 1.27
N VAL A 104 1.24 -11.67 1.85
CA VAL A 104 0.03 -12.36 2.28
C VAL A 104 0.18 -12.78 3.73
N THR A 105 -0.83 -12.49 4.55
CA THR A 105 -0.94 -13.01 5.92
C THR A 105 -2.15 -13.95 6.03
N PRO A 106 -1.95 -15.28 5.89
CA PRO A 106 -3.04 -16.24 6.08
C PRO A 106 -3.47 -16.30 7.54
N VAL A 107 -4.75 -16.63 7.77
CA VAL A 107 -5.35 -16.63 9.09
C VAL A 107 -6.16 -17.88 9.39
N VAL A 108 -6.31 -18.21 10.67
CA VAL A 108 -7.23 -19.26 11.14
C VAL A 108 -8.22 -18.68 12.16
N GLY A 109 -9.44 -19.22 12.18
CA GLY A 109 -10.44 -18.83 13.17
C GLY A 109 -10.80 -17.34 13.10
N PRO A 110 -10.84 -16.62 14.24
CA PRO A 110 -11.23 -15.20 14.30
C PRO A 110 -10.08 -14.28 13.85
N HIS A 111 -9.52 -14.52 12.66
CA HIS A 111 -8.42 -13.75 12.06
C HIS A 111 -7.07 -13.85 12.80
N ILE A 112 -6.70 -15.05 13.26
CA ILE A 112 -5.39 -15.29 13.89
C ILE A 112 -4.37 -15.59 12.80
N GLY A 113 -3.40 -14.69 12.61
CA GLY A 113 -2.29 -14.90 11.66
C GLY A 113 -1.52 -16.17 11.94
N VAL A 114 -1.19 -16.92 10.89
CA VAL A 114 -0.38 -18.16 11.00
C VAL A 114 1.05 -17.98 10.51
N GLY A 115 1.27 -16.98 9.64
CA GLY A 115 2.57 -16.65 9.07
C GLY A 115 2.46 -15.50 8.08
N GLU A 116 3.59 -15.20 7.44
CA GLU A 116 3.68 -14.28 6.32
C GLU A 116 4.31 -14.99 5.12
N ASP A 117 3.77 -14.70 3.95
CA ASP A 117 4.15 -15.31 2.68
C ASP A 117 4.30 -14.22 1.63
N HIS A 118 5.25 -14.40 0.73
CA HIS A 118 5.51 -13.52 -0.40
C HIS A 118 5.32 -14.27 -1.71
N ILE A 119 4.45 -13.75 -2.57
CA ILE A 119 4.07 -14.38 -3.84
C ILE A 119 4.30 -13.40 -4.97
N VAL A 120 5.00 -13.84 -6.01
CA VAL A 120 5.22 -13.05 -7.23
C VAL A 120 4.44 -13.67 -8.37
N PHE A 121 3.54 -12.89 -8.95
CA PHE A 121 2.75 -13.24 -10.11
C PHE A 121 3.28 -12.59 -11.38
N LYS A 122 3.24 -13.35 -12.47
CA LYS A 122 3.29 -12.85 -13.84
C LYS A 122 1.88 -12.87 -14.42
N LEU A 123 1.37 -11.70 -14.77
CA LEU A 123 0.05 -11.51 -15.37
C LEU A 123 0.19 -11.08 -16.83
N SER A 124 -0.52 -11.75 -17.75
CA SER A 124 -0.54 -11.40 -19.17
C SER A 124 -1.89 -10.83 -19.60
N GLY A 125 -1.89 -10.01 -20.66
CA GLY A 125 -3.12 -9.47 -21.26
C GLY A 125 -4.06 -10.52 -21.85
N GLY A 126 -3.58 -11.75 -22.05
CA GLY A 126 -4.41 -12.90 -22.43
C GLY A 126 -5.14 -13.56 -21.26
N GLY A 127 -4.99 -13.04 -20.03
CA GLY A 127 -5.61 -13.56 -18.82
C GLY A 127 -4.82 -14.67 -18.13
N GLN A 128 -3.60 -15.00 -18.59
CA GLN A 128 -2.77 -15.98 -17.89
C GLN A 128 -2.21 -15.37 -16.61
N LYS A 129 -2.43 -16.08 -15.50
CA LYS A 129 -1.91 -15.78 -14.17
C LYS A 129 -0.94 -16.89 -13.80
N LYS A 130 0.34 -16.58 -13.66
CA LYS A 130 1.36 -17.57 -13.32
C LYS A 130 2.15 -17.13 -12.09
N VAL A 131 2.25 -18.00 -11.10
CA VAL A 131 3.17 -17.82 -9.97
C VAL A 131 4.59 -18.07 -10.47
N VAL A 132 5.46 -17.08 -10.31
CA VAL A 132 6.87 -17.19 -10.68
C VAL A 132 7.78 -17.38 -9.47
N LYS A 133 7.30 -17.01 -8.28
CA LYS A 133 8.00 -17.21 -7.00
C LYS A 133 6.97 -17.32 -5.88
N TYR A 134 7.18 -18.30 -5.00
CA TYR A 134 6.53 -18.40 -3.70
C TYR A 134 7.62 -18.48 -2.63
N GLU A 135 7.49 -17.70 -1.57
CA GLU A 135 8.43 -17.68 -0.45
C GLU A 135 7.68 -17.51 0.87
N HIS A 136 7.81 -18.48 1.77
CA HIS A 136 7.33 -18.33 3.14
C HIS A 136 8.35 -17.53 3.95
N LEU A 137 7.91 -16.44 4.59
CA LEU A 137 8.79 -15.50 5.29
C LEU A 137 8.94 -15.83 6.77
N LYS A 138 7.83 -16.08 7.47
CA LYS A 138 7.86 -16.40 8.90
C LYS A 138 6.59 -17.08 9.38
N ASN A 139 6.73 -17.78 10.49
CA ASN A 139 5.62 -18.39 11.23
C ASN A 139 5.21 -17.51 12.41
N TYR A 140 3.92 -17.50 12.71
CA TYR A 140 3.40 -16.95 13.95
C TYR A 140 3.07 -18.04 14.97
N GLU A 141 3.30 -17.71 16.25
CA GLU A 141 2.90 -18.59 17.35
C GLU A 141 1.38 -18.58 17.48
N LEU A 142 0.80 -19.78 17.46
CA LEU A 142 -0.63 -19.94 17.64
C LEU A 142 -0.98 -19.97 19.14
N PRO A 143 -2.07 -19.31 19.56
CA PRO A 143 -2.62 -19.48 20.90
C PRO A 143 -2.91 -20.96 21.20
N ASP A 144 -2.87 -21.35 22.48
CA ASP A 144 -2.96 -22.76 22.90
C ASP A 144 -4.15 -23.51 22.30
N ARG A 145 -5.31 -22.87 22.24
CA ARG A 145 -6.54 -23.44 21.66
C ARG A 145 -6.40 -23.82 20.17
N TRP A 146 -5.47 -23.19 19.46
CA TRP A 146 -5.20 -23.37 18.03
C TRP A 146 -3.96 -24.21 17.76
N LYS A 147 -3.11 -24.52 18.74
CA LYS A 147 -1.95 -25.41 18.52
C LYS A 147 -2.35 -26.80 18.00
N LYS A 148 -3.55 -27.26 18.35
CA LYS A 148 -4.10 -28.57 17.92
C LYS A 148 -4.29 -28.74 16.41
N ILE A 149 -4.32 -27.66 15.63
CA ILE A 149 -4.47 -27.76 14.16
C ILE A 149 -3.12 -28.02 13.47
N ARG A 150 -1.99 -27.91 14.17
CA ARG A 150 -0.69 -28.30 13.62
C ARG A 150 -0.67 -29.82 13.44
N LYS A 151 -0.28 -30.26 12.25
CA LYS A 151 0.00 -31.67 11.98
C LYS A 151 1.14 -32.12 12.88
N LYS A 152 1.05 -33.36 13.37
CA LYS A 152 2.16 -33.99 14.05
C LYS A 152 3.24 -34.30 12.99
N PRO A 153 4.54 -34.14 13.32
CA PRO A 153 5.59 -34.64 12.44
C PRO A 153 5.35 -36.13 12.17
N ALA A 154 5.55 -36.56 10.93
CA ALA A 154 5.48 -37.98 10.58
C ALA A 154 6.47 -38.73 11.48
N GLN A 155 5.98 -39.76 12.16
CA GLN A 155 6.79 -40.66 12.99
C GLN A 155 7.66 -41.57 12.12
#